data_AF-A0A0K9XMV4-F1
#
_entry.id   AF-A0A0K9XMV4-F1
#
_cell.length_a   1.000
_cell.length_b   1.000
_cell.length_c   1.000
_cell.angle_alpha   90.00
_cell.angle_beta   90.00
_cell.angle_gamma   90.00
#
_symmetry.space_group_name_H-M   'P 1'
#
loop_
_entity.id
_entity.type
_entity.pdbx_description
1 polymer ?
#
loop_
_entity_poly.entity_id
_entity_poly.type
_entity_poly.pdbx_seq_one_letter_code
_entity_poly.pdbx_strand_id
1 'polypeptide(L)'
;MALLSTAFLAACAEPGGLDVSGPAPVPTAAAVRSVQVCEGPGRPPLRRPAVLDIAGAVRLTGLRWASWGGPVAEATGDVAAGRGRPLRARVRLDGLVEHEHRAYYGRASVTADGLPAARRAGLSDLRLFVPKRQR
;
A
#
# COMPACT_ATOMS: atom_id res chain seq x y z
N MET A 1 60.29 47.80 -23.76
CA MET A 1 59.20 47.25 -24.59
C MET A 1 58.54 46.13 -23.81
N ALA A 2 57.36 46.40 -23.26
CA ALA A 2 56.57 45.47 -22.46
C ALA A 2 55.39 44.98 -23.30
N LEU A 3 55.10 43.68 -23.26
CA LEU A 3 53.84 43.08 -23.72
C LEU A 3 53.56 41.86 -22.82
N LEU A 4 52.79 42.08 -21.74
CA LEU A 4 52.15 41.01 -20.97
C LEU A 4 50.80 40.72 -21.62
N SER A 5 50.66 39.52 -22.18
CA SER A 5 49.42 39.02 -22.77
C SER A 5 48.57 38.35 -21.70
N THR A 6 47.61 39.08 -21.13
CA THR A 6 46.60 38.53 -20.22
C THR A 6 45.33 38.22 -21.02
N ALA A 7 45.09 36.94 -21.31
CA ALA A 7 43.87 36.49 -21.96
C ALA A 7 42.70 36.47 -20.96
N PHE A 8 41.81 37.46 -21.04
CA PHE A 8 40.51 37.47 -20.37
C PHE A 8 39.56 36.54 -21.13
N LEU A 9 39.22 35.39 -20.54
CA LEU A 9 38.07 34.58 -20.97
C LEU A 9 36.80 35.25 -20.45
N ALA A 10 36.27 36.21 -21.22
CA ALA A 10 34.92 36.71 -21.05
C ALA A 10 33.94 35.65 -21.56
N ALA A 11 33.45 34.81 -20.66
CA ALA A 11 32.28 33.97 -20.93
C ALA A 11 31.04 34.87 -20.92
N CYS A 12 30.63 35.33 -22.10
CA CYS A 12 29.31 35.93 -22.31
C CYS A 12 28.26 34.82 -22.15
N ALA A 13 27.65 34.71 -20.97
CA ALA A 13 26.45 33.93 -20.78
C ALA A 13 25.24 34.79 -21.18
N GLU A 14 24.70 34.56 -22.39
CA GLU A 14 23.39 35.09 -22.77
C GLU A 14 22.31 34.48 -21.84
N PRO A 15 21.43 35.29 -21.22
CA PRO A 15 20.27 34.77 -20.52
C PRO A 15 19.18 34.45 -21.56
N GLY A 16 19.41 33.40 -22.35
CA GLY A 16 18.39 32.77 -23.16
C GLY A 16 17.44 32.01 -22.24
N GLY A 17 16.35 32.68 -21.85
CA GLY A 17 15.28 32.07 -21.06
C GLY A 17 14.79 30.78 -21.73
N LEU A 18 14.74 29.71 -20.96
CA LEU A 18 14.22 28.42 -21.38
C LEU A 18 12.70 28.55 -21.62
N ASP A 19 12.29 28.76 -22.87
CA ASP A 19 10.89 28.71 -23.26
C ASP A 19 10.44 27.24 -23.29
N VAL A 20 9.84 26.78 -22.18
CA VAL A 20 9.19 25.46 -22.12
C VAL A 20 7.73 25.62 -22.56
N SER A 21 7.53 25.81 -23.86
CA SER A 21 6.21 25.63 -24.49
C SER A 21 6.02 24.17 -24.86
N GLY A 22 5.57 23.36 -23.88
CA GLY A 22 5.02 22.03 -24.11
C GLY A 22 3.55 22.01 -23.68
N PRO A 23 2.70 21.15 -24.28
CA PRO A 23 1.32 21.01 -23.82
C PRO A 23 1.32 20.77 -22.31
N ALA A 24 0.55 21.58 -21.57
CA ALA A 24 0.40 21.42 -20.12
C ALA A 24 0.16 19.93 -19.83
N PRO A 25 0.86 19.32 -18.86
CA PRO A 25 0.62 17.93 -18.50
C PRO A 25 -0.86 17.81 -18.13
N VAL A 26 -1.64 17.27 -19.06
CA VAL A 26 -3.04 16.93 -18.84
C VAL A 26 -2.98 15.94 -17.69
N PRO A 27 -3.71 16.17 -16.58
CA PRO A 27 -3.76 15.20 -15.49
C PRO A 27 -4.29 13.88 -16.07
N THR A 28 -3.38 12.98 -16.43
CA THR A 28 -3.73 11.66 -16.93
C THR A 28 -4.58 11.03 -15.85
N ALA A 29 -5.80 10.65 -16.23
CA ALA A 29 -6.85 10.13 -15.36
C ALA A 29 -6.27 9.32 -14.18
N ALA A 30 -6.51 9.82 -12.97
CA ALA A 30 -6.28 9.14 -11.69
C ALA A 30 -5.04 8.24 -11.67
N ALA A 31 -3.86 8.80 -11.35
CA ALA A 31 -2.67 8.03 -11.03
C ALA A 31 -3.06 6.78 -10.23
N VAL A 32 -2.87 5.60 -10.83
CA VAL A 32 -3.36 4.32 -10.30
C VAL A 32 -2.83 4.16 -8.87
N ARG A 33 -3.70 4.44 -7.89
CA ARG A 33 -3.30 4.43 -6.47
C ARG A 33 -2.97 3.00 -6.12
N SER A 34 -1.73 2.76 -5.69
CA SER A 34 -1.38 1.40 -5.29
C SER A 34 -2.10 1.03 -4.00
N VAL A 35 -2.92 0.00 -4.05
CA VAL A 35 -3.62 -0.53 -2.88
C VAL A 35 -2.74 -1.50 -2.11
N GLN A 36 -2.66 -1.29 -0.80
CA GLN A 36 -1.75 -1.99 0.12
C GLN A 36 -2.49 -2.45 1.38
N VAL A 37 -1.84 -3.28 2.18
CA VAL A 37 -2.25 -3.64 3.54
C VAL A 37 -1.04 -3.55 4.47
N CYS A 38 -1.25 -3.19 5.73
CA CYS A 38 -0.18 -3.19 6.74
C CYS A 38 -0.56 -4.08 7.92
N GLU A 39 0.42 -4.86 8.39
CA GLU A 39 0.27 -5.75 9.54
C GLU A 39 0.35 -5.00 10.88
N GLY A 40 0.97 -3.82 10.89
CA GLY A 40 1.14 -3.01 12.09
C GLY A 40 2.09 -1.83 11.92
N PRO A 41 2.30 -1.03 12.98
CA PRO A 41 3.26 0.07 12.98
C PRO A 41 4.68 -0.46 12.76
N GLY A 42 5.47 0.26 11.96
CA GLY A 42 6.84 -0.12 11.61
C GLY A 42 6.96 -1.33 10.66
N ARG A 43 5.83 -1.96 10.27
CA ARG A 43 5.82 -3.03 9.27
C ARG A 43 5.74 -2.45 7.86
N PRO A 44 6.47 -3.01 6.89
CA PRO A 44 6.37 -2.58 5.51
C PRO A 44 4.97 -2.87 4.96
N PRO A 45 4.43 -2.00 4.10
CA PRO A 45 3.16 -2.27 3.46
C PRO A 45 3.29 -3.38 2.42
N LEU A 46 2.26 -4.22 2.33
CA LEU A 46 2.24 -5.42 1.50
C LEU A 46 1.24 -5.27 0.34
N ARG A 47 1.56 -5.89 -0.80
CA ARG A 47 0.67 -6.03 -1.95
C ARG A 47 0.41 -7.51 -2.21
N ARG A 48 -0.86 -7.93 -2.16
CA ARG A 48 -1.29 -9.34 -2.37
C ARG A 48 -0.45 -10.34 -1.56
N PRO A 49 -0.29 -10.15 -0.25
CA PRO A 49 0.59 -11.02 0.53
C PRO A 49 0.08 -12.46 0.57
N ALA A 50 0.98 -13.44 0.57
CA ALA A 50 0.65 -14.86 0.78
C ALA A 50 0.44 -15.20 2.27
N VAL A 51 0.97 -14.35 3.16
CA VAL A 51 0.85 -14.46 4.62
C VAL A 51 0.49 -13.09 5.17
N LEU A 52 -0.49 -13.01 6.06
CA LEU A 52 -0.91 -11.77 6.69
C LEU A 52 -1.14 -11.99 8.19
N ASP A 53 -0.37 -11.31 9.02
CA ASP A 53 -0.53 -11.28 10.47
C ASP A 53 -1.32 -10.04 10.89
N ILE A 54 -2.53 -10.26 11.43
CA ILE A 54 -3.44 -9.18 11.85
C ILE A 54 -3.32 -8.99 13.36
N ALA A 55 -2.71 -7.87 13.75
CA ALA A 55 -2.54 -7.44 15.14
C ALA A 55 -1.95 -8.52 16.07
N GLY A 56 -1.17 -9.46 15.53
CA GLY A 56 -0.56 -10.58 16.27
C GLY A 56 -1.56 -11.62 16.83
N ALA A 57 -2.86 -11.46 16.59
CA ALA A 57 -3.90 -12.34 17.11
C ALA A 57 -4.37 -13.38 16.07
N VAL A 58 -4.36 -12.99 14.80
CA VAL A 58 -4.85 -13.81 13.69
C VAL A 58 -3.75 -13.92 12.65
N ARG A 59 -3.37 -15.15 12.34
CA ARG A 59 -2.41 -15.43 11.28
C ARG A 59 -3.12 -16.08 10.10
N LEU A 60 -3.02 -15.43 8.95
CA LEU A 60 -3.53 -15.93 7.68
C LEU A 60 -2.36 -16.42 6.83
N THR A 61 -2.47 -17.63 6.29
CA THR A 61 -1.40 -18.26 5.49
C THR A 61 -1.94 -18.85 4.21
N GLY A 62 -1.06 -19.05 3.23
CA GLY A 62 -1.43 -19.68 1.96
C GLY A 62 -2.45 -18.86 1.17
N LEU A 63 -2.47 -17.53 1.36
CA LEU A 63 -3.44 -16.66 0.73
C LEU A 63 -3.30 -16.70 -0.80
N ARG A 64 -4.45 -16.83 -1.45
CA ARG A 64 -4.64 -16.81 -2.90
C ARG A 64 -5.73 -15.80 -3.22
N TRP A 65 -5.32 -14.65 -3.73
CA TRP A 65 -6.19 -13.52 -4.02
C TRP A 65 -6.93 -13.73 -5.34
N ALA A 66 -8.26 -13.73 -5.27
CA ALA A 66 -9.14 -13.68 -6.43
C ALA A 66 -9.30 -12.24 -6.95
N SER A 67 -9.27 -11.26 -6.05
CA SER A 67 -9.34 -9.84 -6.38
C SER A 67 -8.41 -8.99 -5.51
N TRP A 68 -7.99 -7.84 -6.03
CA TRP A 68 -7.14 -6.87 -5.33
C TRP A 68 -7.13 -5.53 -6.08
N GLY A 69 -6.98 -4.41 -5.36
CA GLY A 69 -6.85 -3.09 -5.96
C GLY A 69 -8.17 -2.35 -6.13
N GLY A 70 -9.29 -3.05 -5.98
CA GLY A 70 -10.62 -2.46 -5.96
C GLY A 70 -11.09 -2.09 -4.54
N PRO A 71 -12.36 -1.68 -4.40
CA PRO A 71 -12.96 -1.39 -3.09
C PRO A 71 -12.96 -2.59 -2.14
N VAL A 72 -12.86 -3.80 -2.70
CA VAL A 72 -12.81 -5.07 -1.98
C VAL A 72 -11.72 -5.96 -2.57
N ALA A 73 -10.95 -6.62 -1.71
CA ALA A 73 -10.08 -7.75 -2.07
C ALA A 73 -10.64 -9.04 -1.48
N GLU A 74 -10.61 -10.13 -2.24
CA GLU A 74 -11.05 -11.44 -1.77
C GLU A 74 -9.93 -12.46 -1.97
N ALA A 75 -9.75 -13.32 -0.97
CA ALA A 75 -8.80 -14.42 -1.01
C ALA A 75 -9.35 -15.67 -0.34
N THR A 76 -8.73 -16.80 -0.67
CA THR A 76 -8.84 -18.03 0.13
C THR A 76 -7.49 -18.37 0.73
N GLY A 77 -7.48 -19.03 1.88
CA GLY A 77 -6.27 -19.45 2.57
C GLY A 77 -6.61 -20.21 3.84
N ASP A 78 -5.70 -20.20 4.80
CA ASP A 78 -5.89 -20.84 6.09
C ASP A 78 -5.78 -19.80 7.21
N VAL A 79 -6.61 -19.94 8.24
CA VAL A 79 -6.59 -19.09 9.44
C VAL A 79 -6.16 -19.91 10.64
N ALA A 80 -5.17 -19.40 11.37
CA ALA A 80 -4.78 -19.89 12.68
C ALA A 80 -5.11 -18.81 13.74
N ALA A 81 -5.98 -19.17 14.69
CA ALA A 81 -6.33 -18.36 15.84
C ALA A 81 -6.05 -19.17 17.12
N GLY A 82 -4.92 -18.86 17.79
CA GLY A 82 -4.44 -19.57 18.97
C GLY A 82 -3.78 -20.94 18.66
N ARG A 83 -3.86 -21.88 19.61
CA ARG A 83 -3.16 -23.19 19.55
C ARG A 83 -3.88 -24.30 18.75
N GLY A 84 -4.94 -23.97 18.00
CA GLY A 84 -5.72 -24.95 17.23
C GLY A 84 -5.12 -25.27 15.86
N ARG A 85 -5.65 -26.31 15.20
CA ARG A 85 -5.32 -26.60 13.79
C ARG A 85 -5.80 -25.44 12.90
N PRO A 86 -5.03 -25.02 11.88
CA PRO A 86 -5.49 -24.06 10.89
C PRO A 86 -6.76 -24.54 10.19
N LEU A 87 -7.67 -23.60 9.92
CA LEU A 87 -8.93 -23.86 9.23
C LEU A 87 -8.94 -23.16 7.88
N ARG A 88 -9.54 -23.81 6.88
CA ARG A 88 -9.71 -23.20 5.57
C ARG A 88 -10.63 -21.99 5.70
N ALA A 89 -10.20 -20.86 5.17
CA ALA A 89 -10.86 -19.58 5.31
C ALA A 89 -11.03 -18.84 3.99
N ARG A 90 -12.11 -18.07 3.90
CA ARG A 90 -12.30 -16.96 2.97
C ARG A 90 -11.96 -15.67 3.70
N VAL A 91 -11.18 -14.82 3.03
CA VAL A 91 -10.73 -13.53 3.54
C VAL A 91 -11.26 -12.45 2.63
N ARG A 92 -11.87 -11.43 3.23
CA ARG A 92 -12.32 -10.23 2.55
C ARG A 92 -11.61 -9.04 3.16
N LEU A 93 -11.00 -8.19 2.34
CA LEU A 93 -10.44 -6.91 2.74
C LEU A 93 -11.28 -5.78 2.14
N ASP A 94 -11.59 -4.76 2.92
CA ASP A 94 -12.30 -3.58 2.46
C ASP A 94 -11.96 -2.33 3.32
N GLY A 95 -12.77 -1.29 3.18
CA GLY A 95 -12.58 -0.03 3.91
C GLY A 95 -11.30 0.68 3.49
N LEU A 96 -11.15 0.96 2.19
CA LEU A 96 -10.00 1.68 1.67
C LEU A 96 -9.86 3.05 2.31
N VAL A 97 -8.65 3.35 2.79
CA VAL A 97 -8.26 4.66 3.31
C VAL A 97 -7.09 5.18 2.51
N GLU A 98 -7.23 6.39 1.98
CA GLU A 98 -6.16 7.04 1.22
C GLU A 98 -5.13 7.70 2.14
N HIS A 99 -3.86 7.49 1.81
CA HIS A 99 -2.73 8.04 2.53
C HIS A 99 -1.53 8.18 1.59
N GLU A 100 -1.00 9.40 1.44
CA GLU A 100 0.21 9.71 0.66
C GLU A 100 0.26 9.04 -0.72
N HIS A 101 -0.74 9.32 -1.58
CA HIS A 101 -0.89 8.76 -2.93
C HIS A 101 -1.07 7.24 -3.01
N ARG A 102 -1.27 6.57 -1.87
CA ARG A 102 -1.58 5.15 -1.76
C ARG A 102 -2.96 4.97 -1.12
N ALA A 103 -3.49 3.75 -1.24
CA ALA A 103 -4.69 3.36 -0.52
C ALA A 103 -4.41 2.11 0.30
N TYR A 104 -5.03 2.01 1.46
CA TYR A 104 -4.82 0.92 2.41
C TYR A 104 -6.16 0.29 2.75
N TYR A 105 -6.25 -1.04 2.72
CA TYR A 105 -7.41 -1.71 3.32
C TYR A 105 -7.36 -1.52 4.83
N GLY A 106 -8.46 -1.02 5.39
CA GLY A 106 -8.61 -0.74 6.82
C GLY A 106 -9.36 -1.82 7.59
N ARG A 107 -10.01 -2.76 6.89
CA ARG A 107 -10.80 -3.83 7.52
C ARG A 107 -10.54 -5.18 6.86
N ALA A 108 -10.69 -6.21 7.67
CA ALA A 108 -10.67 -7.60 7.24
C ALA A 108 -11.83 -8.38 7.86
N SER A 109 -12.47 -9.23 7.06
CA SER A 109 -13.43 -10.22 7.52
C SER A 109 -12.93 -11.61 7.11
N VAL A 110 -12.92 -12.54 8.07
CA VAL A 110 -12.46 -13.90 7.87
C VAL A 110 -13.60 -14.86 8.20
N THR A 111 -14.00 -15.65 7.22
CA THR A 111 -15.01 -16.71 7.38
C THR A 111 -14.33 -18.05 7.20
N ALA A 112 -14.41 -18.93 8.20
CA ALA A 112 -13.89 -20.28 8.13
C ALA A 112 -14.94 -21.27 8.64
N ASP A 113 -15.10 -22.37 7.93
CA ASP A 113 -16.02 -23.44 8.31
C ASP A 113 -15.49 -24.17 9.54
N GLY A 114 -16.38 -24.58 10.44
CA GLY A 114 -16.03 -25.29 11.68
C GLY A 114 -15.53 -24.40 12.84
N LEU A 115 -15.45 -23.08 12.68
CA LEU A 115 -15.20 -22.17 13.82
C LEU A 115 -16.40 -22.17 14.79
N PRO A 116 -16.19 -22.19 16.12
CA PRO A 116 -17.24 -21.88 17.08
C PRO A 116 -17.79 -20.47 16.88
N ALA A 117 -19.10 -20.26 17.11
CA ALA A 117 -19.77 -18.97 16.86
C ALA A 117 -19.09 -17.78 17.56
N ALA A 118 -18.65 -17.97 18.82
CA ALA A 118 -17.92 -16.94 19.57
C ALA A 118 -16.63 -16.49 18.88
N ARG A 119 -15.91 -17.40 18.20
CA ARG A 119 -14.70 -17.04 17.44
C ARG A 119 -15.03 -16.42 16.08
N ARG A 120 -16.13 -16.81 15.44
CA ARG A 120 -16.56 -16.20 14.16
C ARG A 120 -16.83 -14.70 14.32
N ALA A 121 -17.50 -14.30 15.40
CA ALA A 121 -17.79 -12.89 15.67
C ALA A 121 -16.51 -12.04 15.80
N GLY A 122 -15.46 -12.58 16.42
CA GLY A 122 -14.17 -11.90 16.53
C GLY A 122 -13.41 -11.77 15.20
N LEU A 123 -13.77 -12.57 14.19
CA LEU A 123 -13.10 -12.60 12.89
C LEU A 123 -13.87 -11.85 11.80
N SER A 124 -15.11 -11.42 12.04
CA SER A 124 -15.97 -10.78 11.04
C SER A 124 -15.73 -9.28 10.83
N ASP A 125 -15.14 -8.54 11.78
CA ASP A 125 -14.80 -7.11 11.65
C ASP A 125 -13.43 -6.80 12.28
N LEU A 126 -12.37 -7.37 11.73
CA LEU A 126 -11.00 -7.10 12.15
C LEU A 126 -10.54 -5.73 11.62
N ARG A 127 -9.95 -4.92 12.49
CA ARG A 127 -9.32 -3.65 12.11
C ARG A 127 -7.89 -3.89 11.66
N LEU A 128 -7.57 -3.39 10.47
CA LEU A 128 -6.21 -3.39 9.95
C LEU A 128 -5.52 -2.08 10.31
N PHE A 129 -4.20 -2.15 10.45
CA PHE A 129 -3.42 -0.95 10.67
C PHE A 129 -3.40 -0.11 9.39
N VAL A 130 -3.73 1.18 9.52
CA VAL A 130 -3.57 2.18 8.47
C VAL A 130 -2.61 3.25 8.98
N PRO A 131 -1.53 3.56 8.23
CA PRO A 131 -0.60 4.63 8.60
C PRO A 131 -1.32 5.97 8.83
N LYS A 132 -0.99 6.66 9.92
CA LYS A 132 -1.54 7.98 10.22
C LYS A 132 -0.93 9.01 9.28
N ARG A 133 -1.74 9.94 8.74
CA ARG A 133 -1.23 11.15 8.05
C ARG A 133 -0.32 11.91 8.99
N GLN A 134 0.95 12.07 8.61
CA GLN A 134 1.77 13.12 9.20
C GLN A 134 1.19 14.45 8.69
N ARG A 135 0.84 15.33 9.62
CA ARG A 135 0.37 16.69 9.33
C ARG A 135 1.53 17.65 9.44
#